data_AF-A0A0M3DM36-F1
#
_entry.id   AF-A0A0M3DM36-F1
#
_cell.length_a   1.000
_cell.length_b   1.000
_cell.length_c   1.000
_cell.angle_alpha   90.00
_cell.angle_beta   90.00
_cell.angle_gamma   90.00
#
_symmetry.space_group_name_H-M   'P 1'
#
loop_
_entity.id
_entity.type
_entity.pdbx_description
1 polymer ?
#
loop_
_entity_poly.entity_id
_entity_poly.type
_entity_poly.pdbx_seq_one_letter_code
_entity_poly.pdbx_strand_id
1 'polypeptide(L)'
;MTMMVACKNEDVKNNKTSSIETKPISTSELKSKLNEKNWVIVDTRVNDSYNGWILNGEKRGGHIPEATDFAYNWIEVESKDKEKTLDEALKNKGIDKDKNIVLYDANGEDAKKVYKYLSDKGYKNLYTYDINEWANDETLPLEKYKNYEMIVPAKAIKNILDGKKTETFENTNNIKIVEVSWGDGKDSYDKGHIPTSVHINTDTIEPPPDWMLATDKELTKFANDYGFTKNDTIIVTGKEPMAAYRVAVVLRYMGVKDVRVLNGGDDAWVRAGYELEKTKNDKKSGKDFGATIPANPDLIDNIQEVKEKMKSDKFTLVDNRMWDEYIGKISGYSYWDKKGRIPGAVYGHAGTEGSTSLNYYRNIDKTMRNEDEIKALWKEDGIDTNNQLDFMCGSGWRAAEVLTYANVMGYDKTALYSDGWIGWSKDSKNPVESGEPQK
;
A
#
# COMPACT_ATOMS: atom_id res chain seq x y z
N MET A 1 50.22 8.70 45.52
CA MET A 1 48.78 8.51 45.72
C MET A 1 48.33 7.55 44.64
N THR A 2 48.35 6.26 45.00
CA THR A 2 48.03 5.15 44.11
C THR A 2 46.58 4.80 44.38
N MET A 3 45.71 4.89 43.38
CA MET A 3 44.36 4.33 43.47
C MET A 3 44.02 3.60 42.18
N MET A 4 43.67 2.34 42.38
CA MET A 4 43.23 1.36 41.40
C MET A 4 41.93 1.81 40.72
N VAL A 5 41.81 1.49 39.43
CA VAL A 5 40.50 1.23 38.83
C VAL A 5 40.59 -0.16 38.20
N ALA A 6 39.81 -1.08 38.76
CA ALA A 6 39.70 -2.46 38.32
C ALA A 6 38.80 -2.54 37.07
N CYS A 7 39.29 -3.14 36.00
CA CYS A 7 38.48 -3.56 34.87
C CYS A 7 37.53 -4.68 35.33
N LYS A 8 36.22 -4.42 35.27
CA LYS A 8 35.21 -5.48 35.23
C LYS A 8 35.15 -5.99 33.80
N ASN A 9 35.54 -7.25 33.59
CA ASN A 9 35.19 -7.99 32.39
C ASN A 9 33.67 -8.20 32.41
N GLU A 10 32.96 -7.59 31.47
CA GLU A 10 31.59 -7.96 31.16
C GLU A 10 31.60 -9.26 30.36
N ASP A 11 30.96 -10.28 30.93
CA ASP A 11 30.68 -11.54 30.26
C ASP A 11 29.84 -11.27 29.00
N VAL A 12 30.49 -11.38 27.85
CA VAL A 12 29.83 -11.48 26.54
C VAL A 12 28.99 -12.75 26.58
N LYS A 13 27.68 -12.60 26.83
CA LYS A 13 26.70 -13.67 26.60
C LYS A 13 26.71 -13.99 25.11
N ASN A 14 27.45 -15.04 24.77
CA ASN A 14 27.34 -15.76 23.51
C ASN A 14 25.88 -16.24 23.37
N ASN A 15 25.06 -15.46 22.68
CA ASN A 15 23.77 -15.93 22.16
C ASN A 15 24.10 -16.96 21.08
N LYS A 16 24.21 -18.23 21.49
CA LYS A 16 24.14 -19.36 20.57
C LYS A 16 22.78 -19.31 19.90
N THR A 17 22.71 -18.82 18.67
CA THR A 17 21.60 -19.06 17.76
C THR A 17 21.51 -20.57 17.57
N SER A 18 20.61 -21.24 18.28
CA SER A 18 20.27 -22.62 17.99
C SER A 18 19.71 -22.66 16.56
N SER A 19 20.38 -23.35 15.65
CA SER A 19 19.84 -23.62 14.31
C SER A 19 18.49 -24.30 14.46
N ILE A 20 17.43 -23.66 13.96
CA ILE A 20 16.08 -24.21 14.01
C ILE A 20 16.02 -25.33 12.97
N GLU A 21 15.82 -26.57 13.43
CA GLU A 21 15.55 -27.69 12.54
C GLU A 21 14.15 -27.50 11.94
N THR A 22 14.09 -27.43 10.62
CA THR A 22 12.85 -27.26 9.85
C THR A 22 12.51 -28.54 9.09
N LYS A 23 11.23 -28.72 8.77
CA LYS A 23 10.73 -29.88 8.05
C LYS A 23 10.53 -29.53 6.56
N PRO A 24 11.46 -29.83 5.65
CA PRO A 24 11.29 -29.51 4.24
C PRO A 24 10.17 -30.35 3.61
N ILE A 25 9.47 -29.79 2.63
CA ILE A 25 8.51 -30.48 1.76
C ILE A 25 9.04 -30.48 0.32
N SER A 26 8.80 -31.56 -0.43
CA SER A 26 9.22 -31.62 -1.84
C SER A 26 8.25 -30.88 -2.76
N THR A 27 8.73 -30.43 -3.93
CA THR A 27 7.89 -29.79 -4.96
C THR A 27 6.68 -30.67 -5.37
N SER A 28 6.88 -31.98 -5.54
CA SER A 28 5.81 -32.91 -5.92
C SER A 28 4.77 -33.08 -4.82
N GLU A 29 5.21 -33.14 -3.56
CA GLU A 29 4.32 -33.21 -2.41
C GLU A 29 3.54 -31.90 -2.26
N LEU A 30 4.19 -30.74 -2.26
CA LEU A 30 3.53 -29.43 -2.20
C LEU A 30 2.46 -29.27 -3.29
N LYS A 31 2.78 -29.64 -4.52
CA LYS A 31 1.83 -29.60 -5.64
C LYS A 31 0.59 -30.45 -5.38
N SER A 32 0.72 -31.58 -4.69
CA SER A 32 -0.43 -32.41 -4.32
C SER A 32 -1.32 -31.77 -3.24
N LYS A 33 -0.84 -30.72 -2.54
CA LYS A 33 -1.51 -30.09 -1.39
C LYS A 33 -2.22 -28.78 -1.68
N LEU A 34 -2.02 -28.15 -2.84
CA LEU A 34 -2.55 -26.83 -3.19
C LEU A 34 -4.04 -26.63 -2.87
N ASN A 35 -4.87 -27.66 -3.07
CA ASN A 35 -6.32 -27.58 -2.90
C ASN A 35 -6.85 -28.36 -1.68
N GLU A 36 -5.96 -28.90 -0.84
CA GLU A 36 -6.35 -29.65 0.34
C GLU A 36 -6.72 -28.68 1.47
N LYS A 37 -8.00 -28.67 1.91
CA LYS A 37 -8.51 -27.72 2.93
C LYS A 37 -7.79 -27.76 4.28
N ASN A 38 -7.07 -28.83 4.58
CA ASN A 38 -6.26 -28.98 5.80
C ASN A 38 -4.81 -28.51 5.62
N TRP A 39 -4.47 -27.95 4.47
CA TRP A 39 -3.19 -27.34 4.16
C TRP A 39 -3.36 -25.85 3.88
N VAL A 40 -2.35 -25.08 4.27
CA VAL A 40 -2.24 -23.65 3.97
C VAL A 40 -0.83 -23.40 3.49
N ILE A 41 -0.71 -22.69 2.38
CA ILE A 41 0.57 -22.33 1.77
C ILE A 41 0.77 -20.85 2.04
N VAL A 42 1.93 -20.50 2.60
CA VAL A 42 2.20 -19.17 3.12
C VAL A 42 3.50 -18.66 2.52
N ASP A 43 3.39 -17.59 1.73
CA ASP A 43 4.54 -16.79 1.30
C ASP A 43 5.05 -15.99 2.50
N THR A 44 6.30 -16.24 2.88
CA THR A 44 6.93 -15.54 4.00
C THR A 44 7.87 -14.42 3.56
N ARG A 45 8.04 -14.23 2.24
CA ARG A 45 8.82 -13.12 1.68
C ARG A 45 8.09 -11.80 1.94
N VAL A 46 8.78 -10.69 1.69
CA VAL A 46 8.15 -9.36 1.73
C VAL A 46 6.96 -9.28 0.78
N ASN A 47 5.94 -8.50 1.15
CA ASN A 47 4.68 -8.37 0.40
C ASN A 47 4.89 -8.03 -1.09
N ASP A 48 5.91 -7.25 -1.43
CA ASP A 48 6.22 -6.92 -2.82
C ASP A 48 6.56 -8.16 -3.68
N SER A 49 7.20 -9.17 -3.10
CA SER A 49 7.51 -10.43 -3.80
C SER A 49 6.27 -11.28 -4.02
N TYR A 50 5.34 -11.29 -3.07
CA TYR A 50 4.02 -11.89 -3.25
C TYR A 50 3.28 -11.19 -4.40
N ASN A 51 3.26 -9.85 -4.43
CA ASN A 51 2.55 -9.08 -5.45
C ASN A 51 3.08 -9.33 -6.87
N GLY A 52 4.37 -9.61 -7.02
CA GLY A 52 4.96 -9.95 -8.33
C GLY A 52 6.46 -9.69 -8.49
N TRP A 53 7.10 -8.95 -7.58
CA TRP A 53 8.49 -8.52 -7.72
C TRP A 53 9.50 -9.65 -7.46
N ILE A 54 10.51 -9.74 -8.31
CA ILE A 54 11.71 -10.57 -8.19
C ILE A 54 12.74 -9.80 -7.36
N LEU A 55 12.93 -10.22 -6.12
CA LEU A 55 13.79 -9.49 -5.16
C LEU A 55 14.97 -10.30 -4.67
N ASN A 56 14.90 -11.63 -4.70
CA ASN A 56 15.91 -12.52 -4.12
C ASN A 56 16.58 -13.42 -5.17
N GLY A 57 16.45 -13.05 -6.45
CA GLY A 57 17.09 -13.78 -7.56
C GLY A 57 16.23 -14.88 -8.14
N GLU A 58 14.95 -14.93 -7.80
CA GLU A 58 13.99 -15.86 -8.38
C GLU A 58 13.94 -15.71 -9.91
N LYS A 59 13.84 -16.81 -10.66
CA LYS A 59 13.76 -16.76 -12.13
C LYS A 59 12.43 -16.16 -12.63
N ARG A 60 11.36 -16.31 -11.85
CA ARG A 60 10.01 -15.81 -12.12
C ARG A 60 9.43 -15.24 -10.82
N GLY A 61 8.77 -14.09 -10.90
CA GLY A 61 8.15 -13.42 -9.75
C GLY A 61 6.69 -13.83 -9.53
N GLY A 62 6.11 -13.40 -8.40
CA GLY A 62 4.77 -13.78 -7.97
C GLY A 62 4.78 -14.87 -6.88
N HIS A 63 3.60 -15.40 -6.57
CA HIS A 63 3.35 -16.39 -5.53
C HIS A 63 2.81 -17.70 -6.10
N ILE A 64 2.90 -18.78 -5.31
CA ILE A 64 2.26 -20.07 -5.64
C ILE A 64 0.75 -19.88 -5.62
N PRO A 65 -0.02 -20.43 -6.57
CA PRO A 65 -1.48 -20.33 -6.54
C PRO A 65 -2.08 -20.83 -5.23
N GLU A 66 -3.16 -20.19 -4.78
CA GLU A 66 -3.82 -20.44 -3.49
C GLU A 66 -2.96 -20.13 -2.24
N ALA A 67 -1.75 -19.59 -2.41
CA ALA A 67 -0.96 -19.14 -1.28
C ALA A 67 -1.55 -17.86 -0.67
N THR A 68 -1.38 -17.70 0.63
CA THR A 68 -1.58 -16.43 1.34
C THR A 68 -0.22 -15.85 1.75
N ASP A 69 -0.18 -14.61 2.23
CA ASP A 69 1.04 -13.93 2.67
C ASP A 69 1.09 -13.75 4.19
N PHE A 70 2.23 -14.09 4.80
CA PHE A 70 2.57 -13.70 6.17
C PHE A 70 4.06 -13.36 6.21
N ALA A 71 4.37 -12.14 5.79
CA ALA A 71 5.75 -11.74 5.55
C ALA A 71 6.57 -11.71 6.85
N TYR A 72 7.82 -12.18 6.79
CA TYR A 72 8.69 -12.26 7.96
C TYR A 72 8.86 -10.89 8.63
N ASN A 73 8.91 -9.81 7.87
CA ASN A 73 9.17 -8.46 8.38
C ASN A 73 7.99 -7.92 9.20
N TRP A 74 6.79 -8.50 9.10
CA TRP A 74 5.65 -8.12 9.92
C TRP A 74 5.87 -8.39 11.42
N ILE A 75 6.61 -9.45 11.76
CA ILE A 75 6.92 -9.78 13.18
C ILE A 75 7.95 -8.81 13.79
N GLU A 76 8.69 -8.09 12.94
CA GLU A 76 9.72 -7.12 13.28
C GLU A 76 9.16 -5.68 13.38
N VAL A 77 7.90 -5.43 12.99
CA VAL A 77 7.30 -4.10 13.08
C VAL A 77 7.09 -3.70 14.54
N GLU A 78 7.60 -2.55 14.94
CA GLU A 78 7.34 -1.99 16.26
C GLU A 78 5.96 -1.30 16.30
N SER A 79 5.00 -1.91 16.99
CA SER A 79 3.65 -1.38 17.18
C SER A 79 3.08 -1.81 18.52
N LYS A 80 2.27 -0.95 19.16
CA LYS A 80 1.64 -1.23 20.47
C LYS A 80 0.73 -2.46 20.42
N ASP A 81 0.03 -2.64 19.32
CA ASP A 81 -0.95 -3.73 19.13
C ASP A 81 -0.42 -4.85 18.23
N LYS A 82 0.90 -4.96 18.08
CA LYS A 82 1.55 -5.90 17.15
C LYS A 82 0.99 -7.31 17.21
N GLU A 83 1.03 -7.93 18.38
CA GLU A 83 0.60 -9.33 18.53
C GLU A 83 -0.88 -9.52 18.22
N LYS A 84 -1.74 -8.57 18.59
CA LYS A 84 -3.16 -8.59 18.26
C LYS A 84 -3.37 -8.53 16.75
N THR A 85 -2.71 -7.59 16.08
CA THR A 85 -2.80 -7.44 14.62
C THR A 85 -2.27 -8.67 13.88
N LEU A 86 -1.16 -9.27 14.35
CA LEU A 86 -0.61 -10.49 13.76
C LEU A 86 -1.53 -11.70 14.00
N ASP A 87 -2.14 -11.84 15.17
CA ASP A 87 -3.09 -12.91 15.45
C ASP A 87 -4.38 -12.79 14.61
N GLU A 88 -4.86 -11.56 14.39
CA GLU A 88 -5.96 -11.29 13.47
C GLU A 88 -5.58 -11.62 12.02
N ALA A 89 -4.35 -11.30 11.59
CA ALA A 89 -3.85 -11.66 10.26
C ALA A 89 -3.78 -13.19 10.08
N LEU A 90 -3.22 -13.93 11.04
CA LEU A 90 -3.18 -15.40 10.99
C LEU A 90 -4.58 -16.00 10.85
N LYS A 91 -5.53 -15.52 11.67
CA LYS A 91 -6.93 -15.98 11.63
C LYS A 91 -7.60 -15.68 10.29
N ASN A 92 -7.49 -14.45 9.79
CA ASN A 92 -8.14 -14.04 8.53
C ASN A 92 -7.60 -14.83 7.34
N LYS A 93 -6.33 -15.24 7.40
CA LYS A 93 -5.65 -16.04 6.37
C LYS A 93 -5.78 -17.55 6.56
N GLY A 94 -6.55 -18.00 7.55
CA GLY A 94 -6.76 -19.42 7.85
C GLY A 94 -5.51 -20.15 8.31
N ILE A 95 -4.48 -19.44 8.77
CA ILE A 95 -3.26 -20.03 9.31
C ILE A 95 -3.56 -20.48 10.74
N ASP A 96 -4.13 -21.68 10.85
CA ASP A 96 -4.61 -22.24 12.11
C ASP A 96 -3.74 -23.40 12.62
N LYS A 97 -3.75 -23.62 13.95
CA LYS A 97 -2.90 -24.62 14.63
C LYS A 97 -3.21 -26.08 14.27
N ASP A 98 -4.40 -26.35 13.75
CA ASP A 98 -4.85 -27.67 13.33
C ASP A 98 -4.55 -27.97 11.85
N LYS A 99 -4.09 -26.99 11.08
CA LYS A 99 -3.69 -27.13 9.67
C LYS A 99 -2.25 -27.61 9.55
N ASN A 100 -1.91 -28.14 8.38
CA ASN A 100 -0.54 -28.26 7.90
C ASN A 100 -0.17 -26.94 7.21
N ILE A 101 0.95 -26.33 7.59
CA ILE A 101 1.34 -25.01 7.09
C ILE A 101 2.67 -25.14 6.37
N VAL A 102 2.69 -24.81 5.08
CA VAL A 102 3.91 -24.73 4.29
C VAL A 102 4.34 -23.28 4.22
N LEU A 103 5.46 -22.97 4.84
CA LEU A 103 6.11 -21.66 4.82
C LEU A 103 7.16 -21.68 3.72
N TYR A 104 7.07 -20.78 2.75
CA TYR A 104 8.09 -20.70 1.70
C TYR A 104 8.77 -19.34 1.63
N ASP A 105 10.02 -19.36 1.20
CA ASP A 105 10.81 -18.18 0.89
C ASP A 105 11.72 -18.42 -0.32
N ALA A 106 12.55 -17.43 -0.64
CA ALA A 106 13.55 -17.50 -1.71
C ALA A 106 15.00 -17.40 -1.22
N ASN A 107 15.21 -17.12 0.07
CA ASN A 107 16.53 -16.83 0.63
C ASN A 107 16.95 -17.82 1.73
N GLY A 108 16.08 -18.76 2.10
CA GLY A 108 16.30 -19.74 3.14
C GLY A 108 16.28 -19.19 4.56
N GLU A 109 15.90 -17.93 4.79
CA GLU A 109 15.93 -17.26 6.10
C GLU A 109 14.55 -16.76 6.55
N ASP A 110 13.76 -16.19 5.64
CA ASP A 110 12.45 -15.58 5.95
C ASP A 110 11.47 -16.64 6.50
N ALA A 111 11.42 -17.82 5.86
CA ALA A 111 10.56 -18.92 6.27
C ALA A 111 10.97 -19.46 7.64
N LYS A 112 12.27 -19.48 7.97
CA LYS A 112 12.76 -19.90 9.29
C LYS A 112 12.34 -18.94 10.40
N LYS A 113 12.33 -17.63 10.14
CA LYS A 113 11.86 -16.62 11.10
C LYS A 113 10.39 -16.81 11.42
N VAL A 114 9.55 -16.98 10.40
CA VAL A 114 8.11 -17.24 10.58
C VAL A 114 7.87 -18.61 11.22
N TYR A 115 8.63 -19.64 10.83
CA TYR A 115 8.58 -20.97 11.44
C TYR A 115 8.82 -20.88 12.94
N LYS A 116 9.84 -20.12 13.36
CA LYS A 116 10.12 -19.90 14.78
C LYS A 116 8.94 -19.24 15.48
N TYR A 117 8.46 -18.15 14.92
CA TYR A 117 7.36 -17.36 15.49
C TYR A 117 6.10 -18.21 15.70
N LEU A 118 5.71 -19.00 14.69
CA LEU A 118 4.57 -19.90 14.79
C LEU A 118 4.84 -21.07 15.75
N SER A 119 6.04 -21.66 15.74
CA SER A 119 6.40 -22.72 16.69
C SER A 119 6.28 -22.26 18.13
N ASP A 120 6.79 -21.06 18.45
CA ASP A 120 6.71 -20.47 19.78
C ASP A 120 5.25 -20.19 20.20
N LYS A 121 4.34 -19.95 19.24
CA LYS A 121 2.89 -19.84 19.46
C LYS A 121 2.16 -21.20 19.53
N GLY A 122 2.88 -22.31 19.38
CA GLY A 122 2.36 -23.67 19.53
C GLY A 122 1.79 -24.30 18.24
N TYR A 123 2.12 -23.75 17.07
CA TYR A 123 1.85 -24.41 15.79
C TYR A 123 2.82 -25.59 15.63
N LYS A 124 2.31 -26.78 15.30
CA LYS A 124 3.10 -28.02 15.31
C LYS A 124 3.37 -28.60 13.93
N ASN A 125 2.45 -28.40 12.98
CA ASN A 125 2.52 -29.00 11.65
C ASN A 125 3.09 -27.99 10.65
N LEU A 126 4.34 -27.58 10.86
CA LEU A 126 5.02 -26.60 10.04
C LEU A 126 5.99 -27.28 9.07
N TYR A 127 6.03 -26.79 7.84
CA TYR A 127 6.90 -27.25 6.77
C TYR A 127 7.58 -26.06 6.11
N THR A 128 8.75 -26.26 5.51
CA THR A 128 9.46 -25.23 4.75
C THR A 128 9.65 -25.62 3.30
N TYR A 129 9.62 -24.64 2.40
CA TYR A 129 9.84 -24.85 0.97
C TYR A 129 10.67 -23.71 0.36
N ASP A 130 11.54 -24.04 -0.60
CA ASP A 130 12.31 -23.05 -1.38
C ASP A 130 11.57 -22.75 -2.69
N ILE A 131 11.03 -21.54 -2.81
CA ILE A 131 10.28 -21.10 -4.00
C ILE A 131 11.12 -21.12 -5.27
N ASN A 132 12.46 -21.08 -5.17
CA ASN A 132 13.32 -21.16 -6.34
C ASN A 132 13.14 -22.48 -7.08
N GLU A 133 12.84 -23.59 -6.40
CA GLU A 133 12.50 -24.86 -7.06
C GLU A 133 11.28 -24.70 -7.98
N TRP A 134 10.23 -24.04 -7.46
CA TRP A 134 8.99 -23.78 -8.20
C TRP A 134 9.19 -22.78 -9.34
N ALA A 135 9.89 -21.67 -9.05
CA ALA A 135 10.13 -20.60 -9.99
C ALA A 135 11.03 -21.04 -11.17
N ASN A 136 11.91 -22.02 -10.96
CA ASN A 136 12.77 -22.57 -12.00
C ASN A 136 12.06 -23.52 -12.98
N ASP A 137 10.98 -24.17 -12.56
CA ASP A 137 10.16 -25.04 -13.41
C ASP A 137 9.04 -24.24 -14.10
N GLU A 138 9.23 -23.93 -15.38
CA GLU A 138 8.27 -23.15 -16.19
C GLU A 138 6.90 -23.84 -16.36
N THR A 139 6.79 -25.13 -16.06
CA THR A 139 5.51 -25.85 -16.10
C THR A 139 4.64 -25.62 -14.85
N LEU A 140 5.22 -25.07 -13.78
CA LEU A 140 4.51 -24.76 -12.55
C LEU A 140 3.96 -23.32 -12.57
N PRO A 141 2.68 -23.11 -12.24
CA PRO A 141 2.05 -21.80 -12.28
C PRO A 141 2.55 -20.87 -11.15
N LEU A 142 2.63 -19.58 -11.43
CA LEU A 142 2.79 -18.51 -10.44
C LEU A 142 1.73 -17.43 -10.72
N GLU A 143 1.22 -16.83 -9.67
CA GLU A 143 0.26 -15.73 -9.72
C GLU A 143 0.93 -14.42 -9.33
N LYS A 144 0.49 -13.32 -9.95
CA LYS A 144 0.97 -11.97 -9.63
C LYS A 144 -0.14 -10.98 -9.96
N TYR A 145 -0.13 -9.84 -9.27
CA TYR A 145 -1.09 -8.78 -9.57
C TYR A 145 -0.80 -8.18 -10.95
N LYS A 146 -1.86 -7.81 -11.67
CA LYS A 146 -1.77 -7.37 -13.07
C LYS A 146 -0.82 -6.19 -13.25
N ASN A 147 -0.91 -5.21 -12.35
CA ASN A 147 -0.15 -3.95 -12.39
C ASN A 147 0.69 -3.77 -11.11
N TYR A 148 1.33 -4.84 -10.64
CA TYR A 148 2.14 -4.85 -9.42
C TYR A 148 3.24 -3.77 -9.41
N GLU A 149 3.71 -3.34 -10.58
CA GLU A 149 4.73 -2.31 -10.74
C GLU A 149 4.30 -0.91 -10.30
N MET A 150 2.99 -0.65 -10.15
CA MET A 150 2.47 0.61 -9.64
C MET A 150 2.86 0.88 -8.17
N ILE A 151 3.13 -0.19 -7.41
CA ILE A 151 3.64 -0.12 -6.05
C ILE A 151 5.04 -0.76 -6.00
N VAL A 152 6.04 0.02 -5.63
CA VAL A 152 7.46 -0.37 -5.76
C VAL A 152 8.06 -0.73 -4.40
N PRO A 153 8.91 -1.77 -4.33
CA PRO A 153 9.64 -2.10 -3.11
C PRO A 153 10.79 -1.11 -2.87
N ALA A 154 11.16 -0.92 -1.60
CA ALA A 154 12.33 -0.13 -1.22
C ALA A 154 13.61 -0.61 -1.93
N LYS A 155 13.77 -1.92 -2.12
CA LYS A 155 14.93 -2.53 -2.78
C LYS A 155 15.05 -2.11 -4.26
N ALA A 156 13.92 -1.95 -4.96
CA ALA A 156 13.91 -1.44 -6.34
C ALA A 156 14.44 0.00 -6.40
N ILE A 157 13.94 0.87 -5.49
CA ILE A 157 14.41 2.25 -5.38
C ILE A 157 15.91 2.28 -5.05
N LYS A 158 16.37 1.45 -4.10
CA LYS A 158 17.78 1.37 -3.74
C LYS A 158 18.67 0.95 -4.90
N ASN A 159 18.23 -0.04 -5.68
CA ASN A 159 18.95 -0.47 -6.87
C ASN A 159 19.08 0.66 -7.90
N ILE A 160 18.02 1.43 -8.14
CA ILE A 160 18.05 2.60 -9.03
C ILE A 160 19.08 3.63 -8.54
N LEU A 161 19.06 3.96 -7.24
CA LEU A 161 20.01 4.89 -6.64
C LEU A 161 21.47 4.39 -6.69
N ASP A 162 21.66 3.06 -6.70
CA ASP A 162 22.97 2.43 -6.88
C ASP A 162 23.40 2.26 -8.35
N GLY A 163 22.60 2.74 -9.31
CA GLY A 163 22.86 2.57 -10.74
C GLY A 163 22.72 1.11 -11.22
N LYS A 164 22.00 0.27 -10.48
CA LYS A 164 21.71 -1.12 -10.86
C LYS A 164 20.43 -1.21 -11.67
N LYS A 165 20.39 -2.20 -12.58
CA LYS A 165 19.15 -2.55 -13.28
C LYS A 165 18.12 -3.11 -12.29
N THR A 166 16.88 -2.75 -12.52
CA THR A 166 15.72 -3.21 -11.74
C THR A 166 14.61 -3.53 -12.73
N GLU A 167 13.90 -4.62 -12.50
CA GLU A 167 12.78 -5.01 -13.37
C GLU A 167 11.77 -3.87 -13.50
N THR A 168 11.09 -3.81 -14.63
CA THR A 168 10.06 -2.80 -14.97
C THR A 168 10.58 -1.36 -15.09
N PHE A 169 11.87 -1.11 -14.82
CA PHE A 169 12.52 0.19 -14.96
C PHE A 169 13.42 0.30 -16.21
N GLU A 170 13.59 -0.76 -17.00
CA GLU A 170 14.58 -0.83 -18.09
C GLU A 170 14.37 0.20 -19.20
N ASN A 171 13.13 0.64 -19.38
CA ASN A 171 12.73 1.61 -20.42
C ASN A 171 12.20 2.93 -19.81
N THR A 172 12.48 3.18 -18.54
CA THR A 172 12.02 4.39 -17.85
C THR A 172 12.91 5.58 -18.18
N ASN A 173 12.30 6.77 -18.24
CA ASN A 173 13.01 8.01 -18.54
C ASN A 173 12.98 8.92 -17.32
N ASN A 174 14.08 9.63 -17.06
CA ASN A 174 14.15 10.72 -16.08
C ASN A 174 13.49 10.38 -14.74
N ILE A 175 13.94 9.32 -14.08
CA ILE A 175 13.36 8.89 -12.80
C ILE A 175 13.47 10.03 -11.78
N LYS A 176 12.32 10.41 -11.20
CA LYS A 176 12.22 11.41 -10.14
C LYS A 176 11.59 10.78 -8.91
N ILE A 177 12.20 11.00 -7.76
CA ILE A 177 11.64 10.58 -6.47
C ILE A 177 11.11 11.82 -5.77
N VAL A 178 9.90 11.75 -5.24
CA VAL A 178 9.30 12.83 -4.46
C VAL A 178 8.73 12.32 -3.16
N GLU A 179 9.01 13.03 -2.07
CA GLU A 179 8.41 12.77 -0.76
C GLU A 179 7.25 13.74 -0.55
N VAL A 180 6.13 13.21 -0.06
CA VAL A 180 4.89 13.94 0.06
C VAL A 180 4.45 13.98 1.51
N SER A 181 4.18 15.19 1.99
CA SER A 181 3.54 15.43 3.26
C SER A 181 2.75 16.72 3.24
N TRP A 182 1.86 16.90 4.22
CA TRP A 182 1.18 18.16 4.41
C TRP A 182 2.10 19.18 5.10
N GLY A 183 2.10 20.43 4.64
CA GLY A 183 2.87 21.53 5.21
C GLY A 183 4.27 21.67 4.61
N ASP A 184 5.20 22.26 5.37
CA ASP A 184 6.55 22.61 4.87
C ASP A 184 7.60 21.50 5.00
N GLY A 185 7.18 20.29 5.42
CA GLY A 185 8.05 19.12 5.54
C GLY A 185 8.84 19.02 6.85
N LYS A 186 8.71 19.98 7.78
CA LYS A 186 9.44 19.97 9.06
C LYS A 186 9.19 18.71 9.90
N ASP A 187 7.97 18.19 9.82
CA ASP A 187 7.56 17.03 10.61
C ASP A 187 7.79 15.68 9.94
N SER A 188 8.13 15.66 8.64
CA SER A 188 8.52 14.46 7.88
C SER A 188 9.88 14.64 7.19
N TYR A 189 9.91 15.27 6.02
CA TYR A 189 11.04 15.43 5.11
C TYR A 189 12.34 15.86 5.79
N ASP A 190 12.28 16.89 6.63
CA ASP A 190 13.45 17.47 7.29
C ASP A 190 14.06 16.54 8.35
N LYS A 191 13.28 15.57 8.86
CA LYS A 191 13.76 14.55 9.81
C LYS A 191 14.53 13.42 9.11
N GLY A 192 14.32 13.28 7.80
CA GLY A 192 14.98 12.32 6.93
C GLY A 192 14.05 11.90 5.80
N HIS A 193 14.57 11.79 4.59
CA HIS A 193 13.84 11.41 3.39
C HIS A 193 14.67 10.47 2.52
N ILE A 194 14.02 9.82 1.54
CA ILE A 194 14.73 8.94 0.61
C ILE A 194 15.75 9.78 -0.17
N PRO A 195 17.00 9.31 -0.35
CA PRO A 195 18.01 10.07 -1.07
C PRO A 195 17.54 10.57 -2.43
N THR A 196 17.94 11.79 -2.79
CA THR A 196 17.55 12.54 -4.00
C THR A 196 16.08 12.99 -4.07
N SER A 197 15.24 12.58 -3.13
CA SER A 197 13.82 12.94 -3.17
C SER A 197 13.58 14.41 -2.89
N VAL A 198 12.63 14.99 -3.60
CA VAL A 198 12.21 16.38 -3.44
C VAL A 198 10.86 16.44 -2.74
N HIS A 199 10.70 17.37 -1.80
CA HIS A 199 9.46 17.54 -1.04
C HIS A 199 8.32 18.18 -1.84
N ILE A 200 7.13 17.59 -1.72
CA ILE A 200 5.85 18.14 -2.18
C ILE A 200 4.94 18.40 -0.97
N ASN A 201 4.53 19.66 -0.79
CA ASN A 201 3.39 19.99 0.06
C ASN A 201 2.09 19.66 -0.68
N THR A 202 1.20 18.87 -0.06
CA THR A 202 -0.12 18.54 -0.64
C THR A 202 -0.98 19.77 -0.93
N ASP A 203 -0.83 20.89 -0.21
CA ASP A 203 -1.57 22.13 -0.52
C ASP A 203 -1.31 22.64 -1.96
N THR A 204 -0.25 22.18 -2.62
CA THR A 204 0.04 22.54 -4.02
C THR A 204 -0.90 21.89 -5.04
N ILE A 205 -1.49 20.74 -4.71
CA ILE A 205 -2.45 20.02 -5.56
C ILE A 205 -3.88 20.07 -5.01
N GLU A 206 -4.06 20.56 -3.79
CA GLU A 206 -5.35 20.73 -3.14
C GLU A 206 -5.38 21.97 -2.24
N PRO A 207 -5.49 23.18 -2.82
CA PRO A 207 -5.20 24.41 -2.11
C PRO A 207 -6.20 24.74 -0.98
N PRO A 208 -5.72 25.36 0.11
CA PRO A 208 -6.58 26.01 1.09
C PRO A 208 -7.36 27.19 0.47
N PRO A 209 -8.58 27.54 0.94
CA PRO A 209 -9.27 26.97 2.08
C PRO A 209 -10.20 25.79 1.73
N ASP A 210 -10.13 25.26 0.51
CA ASP A 210 -11.11 24.30 0.03
C ASP A 210 -10.67 22.83 0.13
N TRP A 211 -9.36 22.54 0.07
CA TRP A 211 -8.80 21.17 0.05
C TRP A 211 -9.46 20.27 -1.00
N MET A 212 -9.90 20.89 -2.09
CA MET A 212 -10.40 20.23 -3.31
C MET A 212 -9.27 20.21 -4.34
N LEU A 213 -9.40 19.38 -5.37
CA LEU A 213 -8.41 19.31 -6.44
C LEU A 213 -8.15 20.72 -7.03
N ALA A 214 -6.87 21.08 -7.16
CA ALA A 214 -6.45 22.32 -7.78
C ALA A 214 -6.93 22.40 -9.24
N THR A 215 -7.13 23.62 -9.74
CA THR A 215 -7.54 23.82 -11.13
C THR A 215 -6.46 23.31 -12.10
N ASP A 216 -6.84 22.97 -13.32
CA ASP A 216 -5.90 22.51 -14.36
C ASP A 216 -4.74 23.49 -14.61
N LYS A 217 -5.00 24.80 -14.44
CA LYS A 217 -3.99 25.86 -14.52
C LYS A 217 -2.99 25.79 -13.36
N GLU A 218 -3.46 25.55 -12.14
CA GLU A 218 -2.62 25.38 -10.96
C GLU A 218 -1.82 24.07 -11.04
N LEU A 219 -2.44 22.98 -11.50
CA LEU A 219 -1.75 21.71 -11.75
C LEU A 219 -0.69 21.84 -12.84
N THR A 220 -0.94 22.62 -13.89
CA THR A 220 0.07 22.97 -14.91
C THR A 220 1.23 23.75 -14.30
N LYS A 221 0.95 24.69 -13.41
CA LYS A 221 1.99 25.42 -12.67
C LYS A 221 2.79 24.47 -11.77
N PHE A 222 2.12 23.60 -11.04
CA PHE A 222 2.73 22.57 -10.19
C PHE A 222 3.68 21.67 -11.00
N ALA A 223 3.24 21.12 -12.13
CA ALA A 223 4.10 20.35 -13.03
C ALA A 223 5.38 21.13 -13.41
N ASN A 224 5.23 22.39 -13.84
CA ASN A 224 6.36 23.21 -14.24
C ASN A 224 7.29 23.57 -13.07
N ASP A 225 6.75 23.86 -11.88
CA ASP A 225 7.54 24.20 -10.69
C ASP A 225 8.46 23.05 -10.27
N TYR A 226 7.98 21.81 -10.40
CA TYR A 226 8.72 20.56 -10.13
C TYR A 226 9.43 19.99 -11.38
N GLY A 227 9.26 20.65 -12.52
CA GLY A 227 9.81 20.28 -13.81
C GLY A 227 9.37 18.93 -14.34
N PHE A 228 8.20 18.44 -13.91
CA PHE A 228 7.61 17.20 -14.39
C PHE A 228 7.23 17.28 -15.86
N THR A 229 7.35 16.16 -16.56
CA THR A 229 6.86 15.95 -17.92
C THR A 229 6.02 14.69 -17.98
N LYS A 230 5.15 14.58 -18.99
CA LYS A 230 4.30 13.39 -19.20
C LYS A 230 5.08 12.09 -19.39
N ASN A 231 6.36 12.17 -19.77
CA ASN A 231 7.20 11.01 -20.07
C ASN A 231 8.18 10.67 -18.92
N ASP A 232 8.15 11.42 -17.82
CA ASP A 232 8.93 11.08 -16.64
C ASP A 232 8.37 9.81 -15.97
N THR A 233 9.25 9.05 -15.31
CA THR A 233 8.86 8.09 -14.28
C THR A 233 8.94 8.76 -12.92
N ILE A 234 7.82 8.89 -12.22
CA ILE A 234 7.75 9.53 -10.90
C ILE A 234 7.46 8.49 -9.83
N ILE A 235 8.38 8.34 -8.89
CA ILE A 235 8.21 7.51 -7.70
C ILE A 235 7.82 8.42 -6.54
N VAL A 236 6.64 8.20 -5.98
CA VAL A 236 6.06 8.98 -4.88
C VAL A 236 6.23 8.20 -3.58
N THR A 237 6.70 8.87 -2.54
CA THR A 237 6.81 8.32 -1.18
C THR A 237 6.29 9.34 -0.17
N GLY A 238 6.22 8.95 1.10
CA GLY A 238 5.86 9.81 2.20
C GLY A 238 5.84 9.03 3.51
N LYS A 239 6.03 9.76 4.62
CA LYS A 239 5.89 9.18 5.96
C LYS A 239 4.48 8.65 6.21
N GLU A 240 3.47 9.35 5.69
CA GLU A 240 2.11 8.81 5.59
C GLU A 240 1.74 8.43 4.16
N PRO A 241 1.57 7.11 3.87
CA PRO A 241 1.39 6.65 2.49
C PRO A 241 0.19 7.26 1.76
N MET A 242 -0.91 7.57 2.47
CA MET A 242 -2.11 8.17 1.84
C MET A 242 -1.80 9.47 1.10
N ALA A 243 -0.88 10.29 1.63
CA ALA A 243 -0.48 11.55 0.98
C ALA A 243 0.22 11.26 -0.37
N ALA A 244 1.12 10.27 -0.37
CA ALA A 244 1.80 9.81 -1.56
C ALA A 244 0.82 9.26 -2.61
N TYR A 245 -0.13 8.42 -2.21
CA TYR A 245 -1.15 7.90 -3.11
C TYR A 245 -2.05 9.00 -3.69
N ARG A 246 -2.42 10.00 -2.87
CA ARG A 246 -3.18 11.17 -3.34
C ARG A 246 -2.44 11.92 -4.45
N VAL A 247 -1.17 12.27 -4.24
CA VAL A 247 -0.36 12.93 -5.26
C VAL A 247 -0.16 12.03 -6.48
N ALA A 248 0.03 10.73 -6.28
CA ALA A 248 0.19 9.79 -7.39
C ALA A 248 -1.05 9.72 -8.29
N VAL A 249 -2.27 9.71 -7.73
CA VAL A 249 -3.51 9.80 -8.53
C VAL A 249 -3.58 11.12 -9.29
N VAL A 250 -3.22 12.24 -8.66
CA VAL A 250 -3.23 13.55 -9.34
C VAL A 250 -2.20 13.62 -10.48
N LEU A 251 -1.00 13.07 -10.31
CA LEU A 251 0.00 12.98 -11.38
C LEU A 251 -0.49 12.12 -12.56
N ARG A 252 -1.20 11.02 -12.28
CA ARG A 252 -1.84 10.19 -13.31
C ARG A 252 -2.97 10.94 -14.02
N TYR A 253 -3.84 11.64 -13.29
CA TYR A 253 -4.89 12.51 -13.84
C TYR A 253 -4.31 13.59 -14.78
N MET A 254 -3.21 14.23 -14.35
CA MET A 254 -2.49 15.22 -15.14
C MET A 254 -1.94 14.63 -16.45
N GLY A 255 -1.56 13.35 -16.46
CA GLY A 255 -1.08 12.66 -17.66
C GLY A 255 0.35 12.15 -17.60
N VAL A 256 0.97 12.07 -16.41
CA VAL A 256 2.25 11.37 -16.25
C VAL A 256 2.02 9.88 -16.52
N LYS A 257 2.75 9.33 -17.49
CA LYS A 257 2.54 7.96 -17.97
C LYS A 257 2.99 6.88 -16.99
N ASP A 258 4.03 7.15 -16.21
CA ASP A 258 4.59 6.19 -15.27
C ASP A 258 4.71 6.84 -13.88
N VAL A 259 3.72 6.53 -13.02
CA VAL A 259 3.67 7.00 -11.64
C VAL A 259 3.59 5.79 -10.73
N ARG A 260 4.52 5.71 -9.78
CA ARG A 260 4.66 4.58 -8.86
C ARG A 260 4.69 5.07 -7.43
N VAL A 261 4.31 4.24 -6.47
CA VAL A 261 4.31 4.58 -5.04
C VAL A 261 5.17 3.60 -4.26
N LEU A 262 6.00 4.08 -3.33
CA LEU A 262 6.72 3.18 -2.41
C LEU A 262 5.72 2.43 -1.53
N ASN A 263 5.64 1.11 -1.69
CA ASN A 263 4.75 0.26 -0.90
C ASN A 263 5.17 0.31 0.58
N GLY A 264 4.27 0.75 1.46
CA GLY A 264 4.56 0.99 2.88
C GLY A 264 5.23 2.32 3.23
N GLY A 265 5.49 3.20 2.24
CA GLY A 265 6.05 4.54 2.44
C GLY A 265 7.46 4.54 3.03
N ASP A 266 7.87 5.65 3.64
CA ASP A 266 9.25 5.84 4.13
C ASP A 266 9.63 4.81 5.22
N ASP A 267 8.65 4.28 5.95
CA ASP A 267 8.89 3.23 6.95
C ASP A 267 9.39 1.93 6.30
N ALA A 268 8.98 1.63 5.06
CA ALA A 268 9.48 0.47 4.32
C ALA A 268 10.95 0.64 3.93
N TRP A 269 11.37 1.86 3.58
CA TRP A 269 12.78 2.18 3.30
C TRP A 269 13.66 1.95 4.53
N VAL A 270 13.23 2.49 5.69
CA VAL A 270 13.96 2.34 6.96
C VAL A 270 14.01 0.88 7.41
N ARG A 271 12.89 0.14 7.33
CA ARG A 271 12.88 -1.30 7.68
C ARG A 271 13.76 -2.15 6.77
N ALA A 272 13.93 -1.76 5.51
CA ALA A 272 14.88 -2.40 4.61
C ALA A 272 16.36 -2.11 4.97
N GLY A 273 16.61 -1.32 6.01
CA GLY A 273 17.95 -0.99 6.50
C GLY A 273 18.66 0.08 5.67
N TYR A 274 17.92 0.87 4.90
CA TYR A 274 18.51 1.91 4.05
C TYR A 274 18.54 3.27 4.75
N GLU A 275 19.63 3.99 4.55
CA GLU A 275 19.86 5.30 5.14
C GLU A 275 18.96 6.37 4.52
N LEU A 276 18.46 7.27 5.36
CA LEU A 276 17.75 8.48 4.93
C LEU A 276 18.74 9.62 4.70
N GLU A 277 18.48 10.45 3.70
CA GLU A 277 19.13 11.74 3.51
C GLU A 277 18.46 12.80 4.39
N LYS A 278 19.25 13.75 4.92
CA LYS A 278 18.75 14.90 5.68
C LYS A 278 19.03 16.24 4.99
N THR A 279 19.85 16.23 3.95
CA THR A 279 20.13 17.42 3.15
C THR A 279 18.94 17.68 2.26
N LYS A 280 18.37 18.88 2.35
CA LYS A 280 17.25 19.27 1.49
C LYS A 280 17.67 19.25 0.01
N ASN A 281 16.88 18.58 -0.81
CA ASN A 281 17.03 18.58 -2.26
C ASN A 281 16.14 19.65 -2.90
N ASP A 282 16.72 20.45 -3.79
CA ASP A 282 15.99 21.50 -4.50
C ASP A 282 15.20 20.93 -5.69
N LYS A 283 13.94 21.37 -5.83
CA LYS A 283 13.15 21.10 -7.03
C LYS A 283 13.77 21.80 -8.24
N LYS A 284 13.74 21.13 -9.39
CA LYS A 284 14.24 21.67 -10.66
C LYS A 284 13.06 22.07 -11.53
N SER A 285 12.84 23.37 -11.69
CA SER A 285 11.76 23.87 -12.54
C SER A 285 11.96 23.52 -14.02
N GLY A 286 10.86 23.14 -14.66
CA GLY A 286 10.72 22.95 -16.09
C GLY A 286 9.88 24.07 -16.71
N LYS A 287 9.60 23.93 -18.00
CA LYS A 287 8.83 24.94 -18.77
C LYS A 287 7.65 24.37 -19.54
N ASP A 288 7.65 23.07 -19.78
CA ASP A 288 6.62 22.39 -20.56
C ASP A 288 6.43 20.97 -20.05
N PHE A 289 5.18 20.63 -19.71
CA PHE A 289 4.78 19.28 -19.32
C PHE A 289 4.72 18.32 -20.53
N GLY A 290 4.55 18.86 -21.74
CA GLY A 290 4.47 18.12 -22.99
C GLY A 290 3.10 17.53 -23.31
N ALA A 291 2.05 17.87 -22.55
CA ALA A 291 0.65 17.53 -22.81
C ALA A 291 -0.28 18.57 -22.18
N THR A 292 -1.54 18.58 -22.62
CA THR A 292 -2.63 19.28 -21.93
C THR A 292 -2.92 18.58 -20.60
N ILE A 293 -3.14 19.36 -19.55
CA ILE A 293 -3.57 18.88 -18.24
C ILE A 293 -5.04 19.26 -18.05
N PRO A 294 -5.91 18.31 -17.63
CA PRO A 294 -5.63 16.88 -17.49
C PRO A 294 -5.53 16.18 -18.84
N ALA A 295 -4.67 15.16 -18.92
CA ALA A 295 -4.68 14.23 -20.06
C ALA A 295 -5.63 13.04 -19.83
N ASN A 296 -5.93 12.72 -18.56
CA ASN A 296 -6.76 11.58 -18.16
C ASN A 296 -7.92 12.05 -17.26
N PRO A 297 -8.89 12.84 -17.80
CA PRO A 297 -9.95 13.43 -17.00
C PRO A 297 -10.83 12.38 -16.29
N ASP A 298 -11.05 11.23 -16.92
CA ASP A 298 -11.90 10.14 -16.39
C ASP A 298 -11.34 9.47 -15.11
N LEU A 299 -10.11 9.79 -14.68
CA LEU A 299 -9.55 9.28 -13.42
C LEU A 299 -10.09 9.98 -12.18
N ILE A 300 -10.57 11.22 -12.30
CA ILE A 300 -11.11 12.00 -11.19
C ILE A 300 -12.44 12.61 -11.59
N ASP A 301 -13.51 12.21 -10.93
CA ASP A 301 -14.84 12.74 -11.17
C ASP A 301 -15.15 13.93 -10.25
N ASN A 302 -15.88 14.89 -10.81
CA ASN A 302 -16.56 15.94 -10.08
C ASN A 302 -17.95 15.50 -9.61
N ILE A 303 -18.57 16.31 -8.76
CA ILE A 303 -19.89 15.99 -8.19
C ILE A 303 -21.01 15.77 -9.22
N GLN A 304 -20.98 16.45 -10.37
CA GLN A 304 -22.02 16.30 -11.39
C GLN A 304 -21.85 14.99 -12.16
N GLU A 305 -20.62 14.61 -12.47
CA GLU A 305 -20.29 13.32 -13.10
C GLU A 305 -20.71 12.16 -12.21
N VAL A 306 -20.39 12.22 -10.91
CA VAL A 306 -20.83 11.20 -9.95
C VAL A 306 -22.36 11.13 -9.87
N LYS A 307 -23.06 12.27 -9.79
CA LYS A 307 -24.54 12.30 -9.79
C LYS A 307 -25.14 11.66 -11.04
N GLU A 308 -24.51 11.84 -12.20
CA GLU A 308 -24.95 11.21 -13.44
C GLU A 308 -24.72 9.69 -13.39
N LYS A 309 -23.51 9.27 -13.01
CA LYS A 309 -23.13 7.85 -12.88
C LYS A 309 -24.02 7.10 -11.89
N MET A 310 -24.40 7.73 -10.77
CA MET A 310 -25.31 7.18 -9.75
C MET A 310 -26.71 6.82 -10.24
N LYS A 311 -27.10 7.24 -11.45
CA LYS A 311 -28.37 6.83 -12.07
C LYS A 311 -28.31 5.43 -12.69
N SER A 312 -27.12 4.86 -12.84
CA SER A 312 -26.88 3.55 -13.46
C SER A 312 -26.81 2.44 -12.40
N ASP A 313 -27.37 1.26 -12.72
CA ASP A 313 -27.19 0.04 -11.93
C ASP A 313 -25.81 -0.61 -12.12
N LYS A 314 -25.02 -0.12 -13.08
CA LYS A 314 -23.64 -0.54 -13.36
C LYS A 314 -22.58 0.36 -12.73
N PHE A 315 -22.98 1.11 -11.70
CA PHE A 315 -22.13 2.04 -10.98
C PHE A 315 -22.20 1.81 -9.48
N THR A 316 -21.08 1.99 -8.80
CA THR A 316 -21.01 1.93 -7.34
C THR A 316 -20.10 3.04 -6.82
N LEU A 317 -20.67 3.93 -6.01
CA LEU A 317 -19.90 4.90 -5.24
C LEU A 317 -19.48 4.23 -3.93
N VAL A 318 -18.17 4.05 -3.74
CA VAL A 318 -17.60 3.30 -2.61
C VAL A 318 -17.11 4.28 -1.54
N ASP A 319 -17.77 4.31 -0.39
CA ASP A 319 -17.44 5.19 0.74
C ASP A 319 -16.35 4.58 1.63
N ASN A 320 -15.10 5.00 1.41
CA ASN A 320 -13.93 4.64 2.19
C ASN A 320 -13.72 5.60 3.38
N ARG A 321 -14.77 5.81 4.17
CA ARG A 321 -14.68 6.42 5.51
C ARG A 321 -14.87 5.36 6.60
N MET A 322 -14.66 5.73 7.86
CA MET A 322 -14.95 4.82 8.98
C MET A 322 -16.45 4.58 9.11
N TRP A 323 -16.84 3.46 9.72
CA TRP A 323 -18.25 3.14 9.97
C TRP A 323 -19.02 4.29 10.64
N ASP A 324 -18.45 4.89 11.70
CA ASP A 324 -19.08 5.98 12.43
C ASP A 324 -19.20 7.28 11.61
N GLU A 325 -18.36 7.47 10.59
CA GLU A 325 -18.52 8.55 9.60
C GLU A 325 -19.65 8.21 8.61
N TYR A 326 -19.69 6.97 8.11
CA TYR A 326 -20.66 6.47 7.14
C TYR A 326 -22.10 6.51 7.68
N ILE A 327 -22.32 6.13 8.94
CA ILE A 327 -23.64 6.20 9.57
C ILE A 327 -23.95 7.58 10.18
N GLY A 328 -23.02 8.55 10.06
CA GLY A 328 -23.22 9.94 10.49
C GLY A 328 -23.18 10.18 12.00
N LYS A 329 -22.55 9.31 12.79
CA LYS A 329 -22.31 9.58 14.22
C LYS A 329 -21.28 10.70 14.41
N ILE A 330 -20.25 10.71 13.58
CA ILE A 330 -19.19 11.74 13.53
C ILE A 330 -18.99 12.24 12.10
N SER A 331 -18.36 13.41 11.93
CA SER A 331 -17.90 13.84 10.61
C SER A 331 -16.58 13.16 10.22
N GLY A 332 -15.74 12.84 11.22
CA GLY A 332 -14.38 12.33 11.07
C GLY A 332 -13.31 13.41 11.03
N TYR A 333 -13.68 14.68 10.81
CA TYR A 333 -12.76 15.77 10.51
C TYR A 333 -12.95 16.94 11.48
N SER A 334 -11.88 17.40 12.12
CA SER A 334 -11.95 18.51 13.08
C SER A 334 -12.36 19.85 12.45
N TYR A 335 -12.16 20.00 11.14
CA TYR A 335 -12.45 21.20 10.36
C TYR A 335 -13.76 21.09 9.55
N TRP A 336 -14.53 20.01 9.72
CA TRP A 336 -15.79 19.80 9.01
C TRP A 336 -16.84 19.22 9.95
N ASP A 337 -17.98 19.90 10.13
CA ASP A 337 -18.98 19.55 11.15
C ASP A 337 -20.15 18.71 10.61
N LYS A 338 -20.40 18.75 9.30
CA LYS A 338 -21.50 18.02 8.66
C LYS A 338 -21.27 16.51 8.73
N LYS A 339 -22.32 15.78 9.15
CA LYS A 339 -22.32 14.32 9.36
C LYS A 339 -23.32 13.64 8.43
N GLY A 340 -23.04 12.38 8.12
CA GLY A 340 -23.87 11.53 7.27
C GLY A 340 -23.08 10.94 6.11
N ARG A 341 -23.82 10.39 5.15
CA ARG A 341 -23.29 9.81 3.91
C ARG A 341 -24.07 10.29 2.70
N ILE A 342 -23.47 10.09 1.54
CA ILE A 342 -24.10 10.27 0.24
C ILE A 342 -25.12 9.14 0.05
N PRO A 343 -26.41 9.44 -0.22
CA PRO A 343 -27.42 8.40 -0.43
C PRO A 343 -27.04 7.45 -1.56
N GLY A 344 -27.16 6.14 -1.34
CA GLY A 344 -26.77 5.11 -2.30
C GLY A 344 -25.27 4.81 -2.38
N ALA A 345 -24.41 5.49 -1.61
CA ALA A 345 -23.01 5.07 -1.47
C ALA A 345 -22.94 3.78 -0.64
N VAL A 346 -22.10 2.84 -1.09
CA VAL A 346 -21.86 1.56 -0.43
C VAL A 346 -20.68 1.69 0.51
N TYR A 347 -20.78 1.15 1.73
CA TYR A 347 -19.67 1.16 2.67
C TYR A 347 -18.50 0.36 2.10
N GLY A 348 -17.35 1.01 1.95
CA GLY A 348 -16.15 0.41 1.37
C GLY A 348 -15.11 0.01 2.39
N HIS A 349 -15.38 0.09 3.69
CA HIS A 349 -14.36 0.06 4.73
C HIS A 349 -13.26 1.14 4.58
N ALA A 350 -12.54 1.41 5.67
CA ALA A 350 -11.34 2.22 5.65
C ALA A 350 -10.39 1.80 6.78
N GLY A 351 -10.58 2.41 7.95
CA GLY A 351 -9.88 2.05 9.16
C GLY A 351 -10.76 2.16 10.39
N THR A 352 -10.17 1.92 11.55
CA THR A 352 -10.88 1.90 12.85
C THR A 352 -10.48 3.05 13.77
N GLU A 353 -9.48 3.85 13.40
CA GLU A 353 -8.85 4.84 14.28
C GLU A 353 -8.65 6.20 13.61
N GLY A 354 -9.70 7.01 13.56
CA GLY A 354 -9.67 8.36 13.00
C GLY A 354 -9.67 8.41 11.46
N SER A 355 -9.82 9.63 10.93
CA SER A 355 -9.94 9.87 9.48
C SER A 355 -8.65 9.60 8.68
N THR A 356 -7.56 9.25 9.36
CA THR A 356 -6.25 8.93 8.79
C THR A 356 -5.92 7.44 8.90
N SER A 357 -6.89 6.58 9.23
CA SER A 357 -6.68 5.13 9.31
C SER A 357 -7.21 4.39 8.07
N LEU A 358 -6.45 3.38 7.65
CA LEU A 358 -6.75 2.52 6.51
C LEU A 358 -6.36 1.05 6.78
N ASN A 359 -6.45 0.59 8.04
CA ASN A 359 -6.00 -0.73 8.45
C ASN A 359 -6.80 -1.90 7.84
N TYR A 360 -7.98 -1.67 7.25
CA TYR A 360 -8.65 -2.71 6.47
C TYR A 360 -7.92 -3.03 5.15
N TYR A 361 -7.13 -2.10 4.61
CA TYR A 361 -6.43 -2.21 3.33
C TYR A 361 -4.92 -2.29 3.44
N ARG A 362 -4.38 -2.25 4.66
CA ARG A 362 -2.94 -2.26 4.92
C ARG A 362 -2.55 -3.42 5.83
N ASN A 363 -1.40 -4.02 5.55
CA ASN A 363 -0.72 -4.89 6.50
C ASN A 363 -0.15 -4.07 7.68
N ILE A 364 0.33 -4.76 8.71
CA ILE A 364 0.92 -4.10 9.90
C ILE A 364 2.10 -3.17 9.55
N ASP A 365 2.82 -3.45 8.47
CA ASP A 365 3.93 -2.65 7.98
C ASP A 365 3.51 -1.54 7.00
N LYS A 366 2.21 -1.25 6.90
CA LYS A 366 1.59 -0.29 5.98
C LYS A 366 1.66 -0.65 4.48
N THR A 367 2.13 -1.85 4.12
CA THR A 367 2.06 -2.33 2.73
C THR A 367 0.63 -2.70 2.35
N MET A 368 0.35 -2.78 1.04
CA MET A 368 -0.94 -3.21 0.51
C MET A 368 -1.36 -4.58 1.06
N ARG A 369 -2.56 -4.67 1.61
CA ARG A 369 -3.18 -5.95 2.00
C ARG A 369 -3.49 -6.79 0.75
N ASN A 370 -3.44 -8.12 0.87
CA ASN A 370 -3.63 -8.97 -0.30
C ASN A 370 -5.02 -8.82 -0.95
N GLU A 371 -5.07 -9.17 -2.23
CA GLU A 371 -6.24 -8.99 -3.09
C GLU A 371 -7.46 -9.79 -2.61
N ASP A 372 -7.26 -11.03 -2.13
CA ASP A 372 -8.37 -11.88 -1.70
C ASP A 372 -9.09 -11.32 -0.47
N GLU A 373 -8.35 -10.73 0.47
CA GLU A 373 -8.93 -10.08 1.63
C GLU A 373 -9.66 -8.78 1.24
N ILE A 374 -9.11 -7.99 0.30
CA ILE A 374 -9.80 -6.80 -0.21
C ILE A 374 -11.10 -7.19 -0.93
N LYS A 375 -11.07 -8.21 -1.79
CA LYS A 375 -12.26 -8.74 -2.47
C LYS A 375 -13.29 -9.28 -1.49
N ALA A 376 -12.87 -9.94 -0.43
CA ALA A 376 -13.77 -10.44 0.61
C ALA A 376 -14.51 -9.28 1.31
N LEU A 377 -13.80 -8.20 1.66
CA LEU A 377 -14.41 -6.98 2.24
C LEU A 377 -15.43 -6.36 1.28
N TRP A 378 -15.05 -6.18 0.01
CA TRP A 378 -15.96 -5.62 -1.00
C TRP A 378 -17.21 -6.47 -1.20
N LYS A 379 -17.05 -7.80 -1.23
CA LYS A 379 -18.16 -8.73 -1.34
C LYS A 379 -19.09 -8.70 -0.13
N GLU A 380 -18.55 -8.55 1.08
CA GLU A 380 -19.33 -8.49 2.34
C GLU A 380 -20.34 -7.34 2.35
N ASP A 381 -19.98 -6.20 1.75
CA ASP A 381 -20.83 -5.02 1.64
C ASP A 381 -21.52 -4.86 0.26
N GLY A 382 -21.44 -5.89 -0.59
CA GLY A 382 -22.20 -5.94 -1.85
C GLY A 382 -21.62 -5.06 -2.96
N ILE A 383 -20.33 -4.73 -2.91
CA ILE A 383 -19.63 -4.04 -4.00
C ILE A 383 -19.41 -5.04 -5.14
N ASP A 384 -20.10 -4.83 -6.27
CA ASP A 384 -19.93 -5.63 -7.49
C ASP A 384 -18.73 -5.11 -8.29
N THR A 385 -17.66 -5.88 -8.33
CA THR A 385 -16.42 -5.51 -9.04
C THR A 385 -16.55 -5.51 -10.57
N ASN A 386 -17.71 -5.90 -11.12
CA ASN A 386 -18.00 -5.75 -12.55
C ASN A 386 -18.53 -4.35 -12.93
N ASN A 387 -18.98 -3.59 -11.93
CA ASN A 387 -19.44 -2.21 -12.09
C ASN A 387 -18.27 -1.24 -12.29
N GLN A 388 -18.60 -0.02 -12.71
CA GLN A 388 -17.71 1.12 -12.50
C GLN A 388 -17.67 1.43 -10.99
N LEU A 389 -16.47 1.45 -10.41
CA LEU A 389 -16.26 1.77 -8.99
C LEU A 389 -15.60 3.14 -8.83
N ASP A 390 -16.34 4.11 -8.30
CA ASP A 390 -15.73 5.39 -7.93
C ASP A 390 -15.52 5.42 -6.42
N PHE A 391 -14.27 5.56 -5.99
CA PHE A 391 -13.91 5.58 -4.58
C PHE A 391 -14.00 6.99 -4.02
N MET A 392 -14.47 7.13 -2.78
CA MET A 392 -14.60 8.42 -2.11
C MET A 392 -14.26 8.33 -0.62
N CYS A 393 -13.91 9.46 -0.02
CA CYS A 393 -13.88 9.58 1.43
C CYS A 393 -14.30 11.00 1.82
N GLY A 394 -13.70 11.66 2.82
CA GLY A 394 -13.97 13.08 3.09
C GLY A 394 -13.44 14.02 2.01
N SER A 395 -12.14 13.92 1.71
CA SER A 395 -11.40 14.80 0.77
C SER A 395 -10.48 14.03 -0.21
N GLY A 396 -10.72 12.73 -0.39
CA GLY A 396 -10.06 11.91 -1.42
C GLY A 396 -8.76 11.18 -1.03
N TRP A 397 -8.15 11.44 0.14
CA TRP A 397 -6.86 10.81 0.51
C TRP A 397 -6.95 9.28 0.67
N ARG A 398 -7.83 8.80 1.56
CA ARG A 398 -8.07 7.36 1.76
C ARG A 398 -8.47 6.66 0.46
N ALA A 399 -9.36 7.31 -0.30
CA ALA A 399 -9.88 6.78 -1.56
C ALA A 399 -8.82 6.69 -2.66
N ALA A 400 -7.86 7.61 -2.72
CA ALA A 400 -6.77 7.57 -3.70
C ALA A 400 -5.86 6.33 -3.51
N GLU A 401 -5.63 5.93 -2.25
CA GLU A 401 -4.88 4.71 -1.94
C GLU A 401 -5.67 3.46 -2.33
N VAL A 402 -6.95 3.37 -1.96
CA VAL A 402 -7.82 2.25 -2.33
C VAL A 402 -7.98 2.14 -3.86
N LEU A 403 -8.13 3.27 -4.56
CA LEU A 403 -8.14 3.31 -6.04
C LEU A 403 -6.84 2.74 -6.61
N THR A 404 -5.69 3.12 -6.05
CA THR A 404 -4.40 2.60 -6.53
C THR A 404 -4.29 1.09 -6.31
N TYR A 405 -4.76 0.58 -5.17
CA TYR A 405 -4.82 -0.86 -4.91
C TYR A 405 -5.77 -1.59 -5.88
N ALA A 406 -6.93 -1.00 -6.19
CA ALA A 406 -7.83 -1.53 -7.22
C ALA A 406 -7.14 -1.63 -8.58
N ASN A 407 -6.37 -0.61 -8.96
CA ASN A 407 -5.60 -0.63 -10.21
C ASN A 407 -4.46 -1.65 -10.18
N VAL A 408 -3.76 -1.83 -9.05
CA VAL A 408 -2.73 -2.88 -8.88
C VAL A 408 -3.32 -4.26 -9.15
N MET A 409 -4.49 -4.56 -8.59
CA MET A 409 -5.25 -5.81 -8.80
C MET A 409 -5.78 -5.96 -10.24
N GLY A 410 -5.79 -4.87 -11.01
CA GLY A 410 -6.18 -4.88 -12.42
C GLY A 410 -7.62 -4.47 -12.71
N TYR A 411 -8.29 -3.83 -11.75
CA TYR A 411 -9.58 -3.18 -11.98
C TYR A 411 -9.37 -1.85 -12.71
N ASP A 412 -9.81 -1.81 -13.98
CA ASP A 412 -9.62 -0.66 -14.86
C ASP A 412 -10.87 0.27 -14.89
N LYS A 413 -12.04 -0.23 -14.49
CA LYS A 413 -13.30 0.54 -14.40
C LYS A 413 -13.43 1.23 -13.05
N THR A 414 -12.49 2.14 -12.79
CA THR A 414 -12.36 2.79 -11.48
C THR A 414 -12.04 4.26 -11.62
N ALA A 415 -12.55 5.09 -10.73
CA ALA A 415 -12.15 6.49 -10.63
C ALA A 415 -12.14 6.97 -9.18
N LEU A 416 -11.62 8.19 -8.97
CA LEU A 416 -11.68 8.88 -7.68
C LEU A 416 -12.76 9.95 -7.72
N TYR A 417 -13.76 9.87 -6.84
CA TYR A 417 -14.58 11.04 -6.53
C TYR A 417 -13.83 11.93 -5.53
N SER A 418 -13.07 12.91 -6.05
CA SER A 418 -12.10 13.68 -5.25
C SER A 418 -12.75 14.62 -4.25
N ASP A 419 -13.91 15.20 -4.57
CA ASP A 419 -14.57 16.18 -3.70
C ASP A 419 -15.10 15.52 -2.40
N GLY A 420 -15.43 14.23 -2.48
CA GLY A 420 -15.83 13.41 -1.35
C GLY A 420 -17.04 13.94 -0.57
N TRP A 421 -17.14 13.53 0.69
CA TRP A 421 -18.19 13.95 1.61
C TRP A 421 -18.14 15.45 1.89
N ILE A 422 -16.94 16.03 1.97
CA ILE A 422 -16.77 17.45 2.26
C ILE A 422 -17.36 18.30 1.13
N GLY A 423 -16.98 18.01 -0.11
CA GLY A 423 -17.52 18.71 -1.27
C GLY A 423 -19.00 18.44 -1.52
N TRP A 424 -19.46 17.18 -1.34
CA TRP A 424 -20.89 16.86 -1.43
C TRP A 424 -21.73 17.64 -0.41
N SER A 425 -21.30 17.64 0.85
CA SER A 425 -22.08 18.24 1.93
C SER A 425 -21.98 19.77 1.96
N LYS A 426 -21.07 20.41 1.23
CA LYS A 426 -21.00 21.89 1.07
C LYS A 426 -22.36 22.45 0.61
N ASP A 427 -22.96 21.85 -0.43
CA ASP A 427 -24.28 22.26 -0.92
C ASP A 427 -25.40 21.59 -0.12
N SER A 428 -26.15 22.40 0.65
CA SER A 428 -27.31 21.96 1.43
C SER A 428 -28.45 21.35 0.61
N LYS A 429 -28.45 21.53 -0.71
CA LYS A 429 -29.45 20.91 -1.61
C LYS A 429 -29.14 19.46 -1.94
N ASN A 430 -27.90 19.02 -1.70
CA ASN A 430 -27.54 17.62 -1.91
C ASN A 430 -28.16 16.75 -0.82
N PRO A 431 -28.77 15.61 -1.19
CA PRO A 431 -29.39 14.73 -0.22
C PRO A 431 -28.34 14.04 0.65
N VAL A 432 -28.71 13.72 1.88
CA VAL A 432 -27.84 13.12 2.90
C VAL A 432 -28.61 12.03 3.64
N GLU A 433 -27.95 10.92 3.94
CA GLU A 433 -28.46 9.87 4.82
C GLU A 433 -27.64 9.76 6.11
N SER A 434 -28.23 9.17 7.15
CA SER A 434 -27.57 8.83 8.42
C SER A 434 -28.28 7.64 9.08
N GLY A 435 -27.69 7.10 10.14
CA GLY A 435 -28.16 5.89 10.81
C GLY A 435 -27.70 4.61 10.13
N GLU A 436 -27.97 3.49 10.79
CA GLU A 436 -27.64 2.16 10.29
C GLU A 436 -28.35 1.90 8.94
N PRO A 437 -27.63 1.51 7.88
CA PRO A 437 -28.25 1.20 6.60
C PRO A 437 -29.12 -0.06 6.72
N GLN A 438 -30.23 -0.10 5.98
CA GLN A 438 -30.95 -1.36 5.77
C GLN A 438 -30.26 -2.09 4.62
N LYS A 439 -29.64 -3.24 4.91
CA LYS A 439 -29.00 -4.12 3.90
C LYS A 439 -30.04 -4.84 3.06
#